data_AF-A0A7S2DPK4-F1
#
_entry.id   AF-A0A7S2DPK4-F1
#
_cell.length_a   1.000
_cell.length_b   1.000
_cell.length_c   1.000
_cell.angle_alpha   90.00
_cell.angle_beta   90.00
_cell.angle_gamma   90.00
#
_symmetry.space_group_name_H-M   'P 1'
#
loop_
_entity.id
_entity.type
_entity.pdbx_description
1 polymer ?
#
loop_
_entity_poly.entity_id
_entity_poly.type
_entity_poly.pdbx_seq_one_letter_code
_entity_poly.pdbx_strand_id
1 'polypeptide(L)'
;YRIPVGHEVEAYRKYIERLPLIDAPALFGLHANADIVFRTRQTAMVLGTVLDVQPKQGGGGGGETREDVVLRMVKGLQSKLPTNYKADDVREAIKRLGGAKPLNICLQQEVDRLQKVLSVVRASLSNLSLAIAGTIVMSPDVTDALDKLFMARVPASWTKVSQLDAPNTGVWFTNIVQRADQLTSWLVQGRPATFWLTGFFNPQGFLTANRQEVCRKHAKESWALDDVINASDVLRQEKEEVRKGPDEGCYFHGLYLEGAKWDKAGNKLADSDPKVLFAPLPVLHVTGQLAPVGGGGGGAPTYKCPCYKNPKRTGLNFIFPVELRTEEAPSKWILRGVCLLTSTDS
;
A
#
# COMPACT_ATOMS: atom_id res chain seq x y z
N TYR A 1 33.88 -5.49 11.12
CA TYR A 1 35.26 -5.99 10.92
C TYR A 1 36.27 -4.87 11.10
N ARG A 2 37.55 -5.20 11.31
CA ARG A 2 38.65 -4.22 11.37
C ARG A 2 39.52 -4.34 10.12
N ILE A 3 40.25 -3.28 9.77
CA ILE A 3 41.27 -3.33 8.73
C ILE A 3 42.49 -4.05 9.32
N PRO A 4 42.92 -5.21 8.79
CA PRO A 4 44.11 -5.88 9.28
C PRO A 4 45.35 -5.04 8.97
N VAL A 5 46.29 -5.00 9.93
CA VAL A 5 47.56 -4.30 9.77
C VAL A 5 48.61 -5.34 9.34
N GLY A 6 49.07 -5.24 8.10
CA GLY A 6 50.09 -6.12 7.55
C GLY A 6 50.83 -5.47 6.38
N HIS A 7 52.09 -5.86 6.19
CA HIS A 7 52.93 -5.37 5.08
C HIS A 7 52.96 -6.34 3.88
N GLU A 8 52.45 -7.56 4.05
CA GLU A 8 52.45 -8.62 3.04
C GLU A 8 51.04 -9.11 2.73
N VAL A 9 50.79 -9.45 1.46
CA VAL A 9 49.48 -9.93 0.96
C VAL A 9 48.98 -11.14 1.75
N GLU A 10 49.88 -12.03 2.17
CA GLU A 10 49.55 -13.25 2.90
C GLU A 10 48.89 -12.96 4.27
N ALA A 11 49.26 -11.85 4.92
CA ALA A 11 48.64 -11.43 6.17
C ALA A 11 47.18 -10.99 5.97
N TYR A 12 46.89 -10.29 4.86
CA TYR A 12 45.52 -9.92 4.49
C TYR A 12 44.69 -11.16 4.13
N ARG A 13 45.28 -12.11 3.38
CA ARG A 13 44.62 -13.35 2.98
C ARG A 13 44.21 -14.20 4.17
N LYS A 14 45.14 -14.44 5.10
CA LYS A 14 44.87 -15.19 6.34
C LYS A 14 43.82 -14.51 7.22
N TYR A 15 43.70 -13.18 7.18
CA TYR A 15 42.65 -12.47 7.90
C TYR A 15 41.28 -12.66 7.24
N ILE A 16 41.20 -12.56 5.91
CA ILE A 16 39.97 -12.80 5.14
C ILE A 16 39.48 -14.24 5.35
N GLU A 17 40.38 -15.22 5.33
CA GLU A 17 40.05 -16.64 5.56
C GLU A 17 39.51 -16.92 6.98
N ARG A 18 39.78 -16.04 7.96
CA ARG A 18 39.21 -16.15 9.31
C ARG A 18 37.81 -15.54 9.43
N LEU A 19 37.37 -14.77 8.44
CA LEU A 19 36.03 -14.18 8.46
C LEU A 19 34.99 -15.28 8.18
N PRO A 20 33.80 -15.19 8.80
CA PRO A 20 32.74 -16.14 8.52
C PRO A 20 32.31 -16.04 7.05
N LEU A 21 31.95 -17.18 6.45
CA LEU A 21 31.45 -17.21 5.06
C LEU A 21 30.08 -16.53 4.92
N ILE A 22 29.33 -16.42 6.03
CA ILE A 22 28.01 -15.81 6.09
C ILE A 22 28.06 -14.65 7.09
N ASP A 23 27.92 -13.44 6.56
CA ASP A 23 27.86 -12.22 7.35
C ASP A 23 26.47 -12.01 7.97
N ALA A 24 26.45 -11.49 9.20
CA ALA A 24 25.20 -11.08 9.84
C ALA A 24 24.65 -9.78 9.20
N PRO A 25 23.31 -9.63 9.01
CA PRO A 25 22.73 -8.42 8.44
C PRO A 25 23.13 -7.12 9.15
N ALA A 26 23.36 -7.20 10.47
CA ALA A 26 23.77 -6.07 11.30
C ALA A 26 25.10 -5.43 10.85
N LEU A 27 25.98 -6.18 10.18
CA LEU A 27 27.24 -5.66 9.64
C LEU A 27 26.99 -4.60 8.55
N PHE A 28 25.90 -4.75 7.80
CA PHE A 28 25.47 -3.81 6.77
C PHE A 28 24.52 -2.74 7.33
N GLY A 29 24.36 -2.68 8.65
CA GLY A 29 23.40 -1.80 9.33
C GLY A 29 21.94 -2.23 9.18
N LEU A 30 21.68 -3.43 8.65
CA LEU A 30 20.34 -4.00 8.53
C LEU A 30 19.88 -4.65 9.83
N HIS A 31 18.57 -4.68 10.05
CA HIS A 31 18.00 -5.46 11.15
C HIS A 31 18.10 -6.97 10.87
N ALA A 32 18.16 -7.80 11.92
CA ALA A 32 18.22 -9.26 11.80
C ALA A 32 17.03 -9.86 11.01
N ASN A 33 15.89 -9.16 11.00
CA ASN A 33 14.72 -9.56 10.23
C ASN A 33 14.94 -9.54 8.70
N ALA A 34 15.97 -8.85 8.20
CA ALA A 34 16.28 -8.80 6.77
C ALA A 34 16.57 -10.19 6.18
N ASP A 35 17.21 -11.09 6.95
CA ASP A 35 17.47 -12.46 6.50
C ASP A 35 16.16 -13.26 6.35
N ILE A 36 15.20 -13.04 7.26
CA ILE A 36 13.86 -13.66 7.19
C ILE A 36 13.11 -13.21 5.93
N VAL A 37 13.12 -11.91 5.63
CA VAL A 37 12.49 -11.35 4.42
C VAL A 37 13.11 -11.96 3.16
N PHE A 38 14.45 -12.02 3.11
CA PHE A 38 15.18 -12.59 1.97
C PHE A 38 14.80 -14.07 1.74
N ARG A 39 14.86 -14.90 2.79
CA ARG A 39 14.52 -16.33 2.71
C ARG A 39 13.06 -16.57 2.35
N THR A 40 12.15 -15.75 2.88
CA THR A 40 10.72 -15.84 2.58
C THR A 40 10.46 -15.55 1.10
N ARG A 41 11.10 -14.51 0.54
CA ARG A 41 10.98 -14.17 -0.88
C ARG A 41 11.57 -15.25 -1.78
N GLN A 42 12.73 -15.80 -1.42
CA GLN A 42 13.34 -16.90 -2.18
C GLN A 42 12.44 -18.15 -2.17
N THR A 43 11.85 -18.48 -1.01
CA THR A 43 10.92 -19.61 -0.88
C THR A 43 9.68 -19.39 -1.73
N ALA A 44 9.08 -18.20 -1.68
CA ALA A 44 7.92 -17.86 -2.50
C ALA A 44 8.21 -17.96 -4.02
N MET A 45 9.40 -17.55 -4.44
CA MET A 45 9.84 -17.69 -5.83
C MET A 45 9.95 -19.16 -6.25
N VAL A 46 10.59 -20.00 -5.43
CA VAL A 46 10.71 -21.44 -5.70
C VAL A 46 9.34 -22.12 -5.77
N LEU A 47 8.46 -21.86 -4.80
CA LEU A 47 7.10 -22.41 -4.79
C LEU A 47 6.28 -21.94 -6.00
N GLY A 48 6.44 -20.67 -6.39
CA GLY A 48 5.81 -20.13 -7.59
C GLY A 48 6.23 -20.88 -8.85
N THR A 49 7.53 -21.14 -9.02
CA THR A 49 8.06 -21.91 -10.14
C THR A 49 7.55 -23.35 -10.14
N VAL A 50 7.47 -24.00 -8.97
CA VAL A 50 6.91 -25.36 -8.87
C VAL A 50 5.46 -25.41 -9.34
N LEU A 51 4.64 -24.45 -8.91
CA LEU A 51 3.24 -24.34 -9.34
C LEU A 51 3.10 -24.07 -10.85
N ASP A 52 4.02 -23.31 -11.44
CA ASP A 52 4.00 -22.98 -12.87
C ASP A 52 4.37 -24.17 -13.76
N VAL A 53 5.20 -25.10 -13.26
CA VAL A 53 5.64 -26.32 -13.97
C VAL A 53 4.68 -27.50 -13.79
N GLN A 54 3.80 -27.45 -12.79
CA GLN A 54 2.86 -28.54 -12.51
C GLN A 54 1.91 -28.78 -13.70
N PRO A 55 1.72 -30.04 -14.17
CA PRO A 55 0.83 -30.33 -15.29
C PRO A 55 -0.61 -29.93 -14.95
N LYS A 56 -1.15 -28.99 -15.72
CA LYS A 56 -2.49 -28.40 -15.53
C LYS A 56 -3.64 -29.36 -15.88
N GLN A 57 -3.33 -30.45 -16.58
CA GLN A 57 -4.23 -31.57 -16.88
C GLN A 57 -3.56 -32.85 -16.38
N GLY A 58 -3.81 -33.20 -15.12
CA GLY A 58 -3.20 -34.36 -14.49
C GLY A 58 -4.11 -34.93 -13.40
N GLY A 59 -5.21 -35.56 -13.81
CA GLY A 59 -6.13 -36.24 -12.89
C GLY A 59 -7.43 -36.67 -13.55
N GLY A 60 -7.42 -37.83 -14.21
CA GLY A 60 -8.62 -38.50 -14.70
C GLY A 60 -9.39 -39.22 -13.58
N GLY A 61 -9.76 -38.50 -12.51
CA GLY A 61 -10.56 -39.03 -11.41
C GLY A 61 -11.78 -38.13 -11.21
N GLY A 62 -12.96 -38.71 -10.95
CA GLY A 62 -14.27 -38.05 -10.87
C GLY A 62 -14.45 -37.08 -9.68
N GLY A 63 -13.51 -36.15 -9.48
CA GLY A 63 -13.62 -35.01 -8.59
C GLY A 63 -14.20 -33.78 -9.29
N GLU A 64 -14.41 -32.71 -8.49
CA GLU A 64 -14.89 -31.40 -8.96
C GLU A 64 -14.00 -30.90 -10.12
N THR A 65 -14.63 -30.50 -11.23
CA THR A 65 -13.87 -30.00 -12.38
C THR A 65 -13.25 -28.65 -12.05
N ARG A 66 -12.23 -28.28 -12.80
CA ARG A 66 -11.59 -26.97 -12.68
C ARG A 66 -12.61 -25.84 -12.89
N GLU A 67 -13.51 -26.04 -13.84
CA GLU A 67 -14.61 -25.16 -14.18
C GLU A 67 -15.59 -25.02 -13.00
N ASP A 68 -15.94 -26.12 -12.31
CA ASP A 68 -16.82 -26.10 -11.15
C ASP A 68 -16.21 -25.30 -9.98
N VAL A 69 -14.91 -25.49 -9.71
CA VAL A 69 -14.19 -24.73 -8.68
C VAL A 69 -14.24 -23.23 -8.98
N VAL A 70 -13.93 -22.86 -10.22
CA VAL A 70 -13.93 -21.45 -10.65
C VAL A 70 -15.36 -20.89 -10.63
N LEU A 71 -16.37 -21.65 -11.03
CA LEU A 71 -17.76 -21.20 -11.01
C LEU A 71 -18.25 -20.90 -9.59
N ARG A 72 -17.88 -21.73 -8.61
CA ARG A 72 -18.15 -21.45 -7.18
C ARG A 72 -17.44 -20.18 -6.71
N MET A 73 -16.17 -19.98 -7.08
CA MET A 73 -15.45 -18.75 -6.77
C MET A 73 -16.14 -17.53 -7.38
N VAL A 74 -16.54 -17.62 -8.66
CA VAL A 74 -17.23 -16.55 -9.38
C VAL A 74 -18.54 -16.17 -8.69
N LYS A 75 -19.38 -17.15 -8.32
CA LYS A 75 -20.61 -16.90 -7.56
C LYS A 75 -20.33 -16.18 -6.24
N GLY A 76 -19.30 -16.62 -5.52
CA GLY A 76 -18.85 -15.97 -4.28
C GLY A 76 -18.43 -14.51 -4.49
N LEU A 77 -17.63 -14.23 -5.52
CA LEU A 77 -17.17 -12.88 -5.86
C LEU A 77 -18.33 -11.99 -6.34
N GLN A 78 -19.22 -12.50 -7.19
CA GLN A 78 -20.38 -11.76 -7.68
C GLN A 78 -21.32 -11.34 -6.55
N SER A 79 -21.54 -12.23 -5.57
CA SER A 79 -22.42 -11.93 -4.42
C SER A 79 -21.92 -10.80 -3.52
N LYS A 80 -20.59 -10.58 -3.50
CA LYS A 80 -19.93 -9.58 -2.64
C LYS A 80 -19.47 -8.34 -3.42
N LEU A 81 -19.66 -8.31 -4.74
CA LEU A 81 -19.16 -7.22 -5.57
C LEU A 81 -20.00 -5.96 -5.32
N PRO A 82 -19.38 -4.81 -4.99
CA PRO A 82 -20.11 -3.56 -4.76
C PRO A 82 -20.96 -3.16 -5.97
N THR A 83 -22.11 -2.54 -5.70
CA THR A 83 -23.01 -2.03 -6.74
C THR A 83 -22.32 -0.98 -7.61
N ASN A 84 -22.74 -0.88 -8.88
CA ASN A 84 -22.25 0.16 -9.75
C ASN A 84 -22.68 1.55 -9.26
N TYR A 85 -21.77 2.50 -9.39
CA TYR A 85 -22.06 3.92 -9.20
C TYR A 85 -22.78 4.48 -10.42
N LYS A 86 -23.86 5.22 -10.18
CA LYS A 86 -24.53 6.01 -11.21
C LYS A 86 -23.96 7.43 -11.19
N ALA A 87 -23.64 7.96 -12.37
CA ALA A 87 -22.99 9.25 -12.49
C ALA A 87 -23.81 10.41 -11.89
N ASP A 88 -25.13 10.36 -12.03
CA ASP A 88 -26.03 11.39 -11.51
C ASP A 88 -26.11 11.35 -9.98
N ASP A 89 -26.29 10.16 -9.38
CA ASP A 89 -26.28 9.96 -7.92
C ASP A 89 -24.97 10.47 -7.29
N VAL A 90 -23.82 10.17 -7.91
CA VAL A 90 -22.52 10.65 -7.46
C VAL A 90 -22.44 12.18 -7.56
N ARG A 91 -22.90 12.78 -8.66
CA ARG A 91 -22.90 14.23 -8.84
C ARG A 91 -23.77 14.93 -7.80
N GLU A 92 -24.94 14.38 -7.48
CA GLU A 92 -25.83 14.89 -6.45
C GLU A 92 -25.22 14.77 -5.05
N ALA A 93 -24.61 13.63 -4.73
CA ALA A 93 -23.88 13.45 -3.47
C ALA A 93 -22.74 14.47 -3.33
N ILE A 94 -21.94 14.70 -4.37
CA ILE A 94 -20.86 15.71 -4.36
C ILE A 94 -21.42 17.13 -4.14
N LYS A 95 -22.55 17.49 -4.76
CA LYS A 95 -23.22 18.77 -4.50
C LYS A 95 -23.61 18.89 -3.02
N ARG A 96 -24.18 17.83 -2.42
CA ARG A 96 -24.53 17.79 -0.99
C ARG A 96 -23.31 17.96 -0.08
N LEU A 97 -22.14 17.47 -0.48
CA LEU A 97 -20.87 17.62 0.26
C LEU A 97 -20.24 19.03 0.14
N GLY A 98 -20.93 19.99 -0.47
CA GLY A 98 -20.45 21.36 -0.67
C GLY A 98 -19.74 21.59 -1.99
N GLY A 99 -20.03 20.76 -3.01
CA GLY A 99 -19.64 21.00 -4.39
C GLY A 99 -18.15 20.85 -4.68
N ALA A 100 -17.60 21.75 -5.51
CA ALA A 100 -16.26 21.69 -6.10
C ALA A 100 -15.12 22.05 -5.12
N LYS A 101 -15.10 21.40 -3.95
CA LYS A 101 -13.95 21.42 -3.03
C LYS A 101 -12.87 20.46 -3.55
N PRO A 102 -11.57 20.72 -3.32
CA PRO A 102 -10.49 19.89 -3.85
C PRO A 102 -10.64 18.41 -3.48
N LEU A 103 -10.95 18.09 -2.21
CA LEU A 103 -11.13 16.70 -1.80
C LEU A 103 -12.38 16.05 -2.40
N ASN A 104 -13.45 16.82 -2.62
CA ASN A 104 -14.65 16.30 -3.29
C ASN A 104 -14.38 15.97 -4.77
N ILE A 105 -13.55 16.77 -5.45
CA ILE A 105 -13.11 16.48 -6.83
C ILE A 105 -12.26 15.21 -6.83
N CYS A 106 -11.35 15.05 -5.87
CA CYS A 106 -10.58 13.81 -5.70
C CYS A 106 -11.49 12.60 -5.47
N LEU A 107 -12.48 12.70 -4.57
CA LEU A 107 -13.49 11.66 -4.33
C LEU A 107 -14.21 11.26 -5.63
N GLN A 108 -14.66 12.23 -6.42
CA GLN A 108 -15.34 11.96 -7.69
C GLN A 108 -14.44 11.17 -8.66
N GLN A 109 -13.18 11.59 -8.83
CA GLN A 109 -12.23 10.90 -9.70
C GLN A 109 -11.91 9.47 -9.22
N GLU A 110 -11.80 9.27 -7.91
CA GLU A 110 -11.57 7.96 -7.29
C GLU A 110 -12.76 7.02 -7.50
N VAL A 111 -13.99 7.54 -7.37
CA VAL A 111 -15.24 6.79 -7.64
C VAL A 111 -15.35 6.43 -9.12
N ASP A 112 -15.04 7.35 -10.04
CA ASP A 112 -15.05 7.09 -11.48
C ASP A 112 -14.04 6.00 -11.85
N ARG A 113 -12.87 6.00 -11.22
CA ARG A 113 -11.86 4.96 -11.41
C ARG A 113 -12.33 3.62 -10.85
N LEU A 114 -12.86 3.59 -9.64
CA LEU A 114 -13.42 2.37 -9.04
C LEU A 114 -14.54 1.80 -9.93
N GLN A 115 -15.43 2.64 -10.46
CA GLN A 115 -16.52 2.21 -11.33
C GLN A 115 -16.02 1.51 -12.61
N LYS A 116 -14.92 1.99 -13.21
CA LYS A 116 -14.27 1.31 -14.33
C LYS A 116 -13.78 -0.09 -13.94
N VAL A 117 -13.14 -0.22 -12.77
CA VAL A 117 -12.68 -1.51 -12.24
C VAL A 117 -13.88 -2.45 -12.02
N LEU A 118 -14.92 -2.00 -11.32
CA LEU A 118 -16.12 -2.80 -11.04
C LEU A 118 -16.83 -3.26 -12.32
N SER A 119 -16.85 -2.42 -13.35
CA SER A 119 -17.45 -2.74 -14.65
C SER A 119 -16.68 -3.88 -15.34
N VAL A 120 -15.35 -3.80 -15.40
CA VAL A 120 -14.49 -4.83 -15.98
C VAL A 120 -14.61 -6.14 -15.22
N VAL A 121 -14.54 -6.10 -13.88
CA VAL A 121 -14.66 -7.30 -13.03
C VAL A 121 -16.02 -7.96 -13.23
N ARG A 122 -17.11 -7.19 -13.19
CA ARG A 122 -18.47 -7.74 -13.34
C ARG A 122 -18.66 -8.37 -14.72
N ALA A 123 -18.22 -7.71 -15.78
CA ALA A 123 -18.27 -8.26 -17.14
C ALA A 123 -17.43 -9.53 -17.25
N SER A 124 -16.21 -9.53 -16.72
CA SER A 124 -15.31 -10.69 -16.71
C SER A 124 -15.93 -11.88 -15.97
N LEU A 125 -16.50 -11.69 -14.78
CA LEU A 125 -17.17 -12.73 -14.00
C LEU A 125 -18.43 -13.28 -14.71
N SER A 126 -19.22 -12.40 -15.33
CA SER A 126 -20.40 -12.78 -16.09
C SER A 126 -20.03 -13.61 -17.32
N ASN A 127 -19.06 -13.13 -18.11
CA ASN A 127 -18.58 -13.83 -19.30
C ASN A 127 -17.99 -15.19 -18.94
N LEU A 128 -17.21 -15.26 -17.86
CA LEU A 128 -16.65 -16.52 -17.38
C LEU A 128 -17.73 -17.54 -16.99
N SER A 129 -18.80 -17.09 -16.32
CA SER A 129 -19.95 -17.96 -15.98
C SER A 129 -20.66 -18.48 -17.23
N LEU A 130 -20.89 -17.61 -18.21
CA LEU A 130 -21.56 -17.96 -19.47
C LEU A 130 -20.69 -18.87 -20.35
N ALA A 131 -19.37 -18.69 -20.33
CA ALA A 131 -18.43 -19.50 -21.10
C ALA A 131 -18.34 -20.92 -20.53
N ILE A 132 -18.26 -21.06 -19.21
CA ILE A 132 -18.31 -22.35 -18.51
C ILE A 132 -19.63 -23.08 -18.83
N ALA A 133 -20.74 -22.34 -18.90
CA ALA A 133 -22.05 -22.88 -19.28
C ALA A 133 -22.18 -23.19 -20.79
N GLY A 134 -21.16 -22.96 -21.61
CA GLY A 134 -21.18 -23.18 -23.06
C GLY A 134 -22.04 -22.19 -23.85
N THR A 135 -22.46 -21.08 -23.24
CA THR A 135 -23.33 -20.07 -23.88
C THR A 135 -22.53 -19.07 -24.72
N ILE A 136 -21.29 -18.76 -24.32
CA ILE A 136 -20.39 -17.90 -25.08
C ILE A 136 -19.07 -18.62 -25.38
N VAL A 137 -18.38 -18.17 -26.42
CA VAL A 137 -17.09 -18.73 -26.83
C VAL A 137 -16.00 -18.39 -25.81
N MET A 138 -15.14 -19.36 -25.53
CA MET A 138 -13.95 -19.18 -24.70
C MET A 138 -12.93 -18.28 -25.42
N SER A 139 -12.96 -16.97 -25.14
CA SER A 139 -11.98 -16.02 -25.65
C SER A 139 -10.66 -16.10 -24.87
N PRO A 140 -9.53 -15.60 -25.40
CA PRO A 140 -8.25 -15.59 -24.69
C PRO A 140 -8.32 -14.95 -23.29
N ASP A 141 -9.09 -13.87 -23.15
CA ASP A 141 -9.29 -13.18 -21.87
C ASP A 141 -10.09 -14.01 -20.86
N VAL A 142 -11.09 -14.77 -21.34
CA VAL A 142 -11.89 -15.67 -20.48
C VAL A 142 -11.05 -16.87 -20.06
N THR A 143 -10.24 -17.43 -20.96
CA THR A 143 -9.28 -18.50 -20.63
C THR A 143 -8.25 -18.02 -19.61
N ASP A 144 -7.66 -16.82 -19.78
CA ASP A 144 -6.74 -16.26 -18.79
C ASP A 144 -7.44 -16.09 -17.44
N ALA A 145 -8.65 -15.52 -17.40
CA ALA A 145 -9.39 -15.37 -16.16
C ALA A 145 -9.66 -16.73 -15.48
N LEU A 146 -10.03 -17.76 -16.24
CA LEU A 146 -10.22 -19.12 -15.74
C LEU A 146 -8.91 -19.71 -15.18
N ASP A 147 -7.78 -19.52 -15.86
CA ASP A 147 -6.42 -19.92 -15.43
C ASP A 147 -6.00 -19.23 -14.15
N LYS A 148 -6.09 -17.92 -14.12
CA LYS A 148 -5.66 -17.12 -12.98
C LYS A 148 -6.53 -17.40 -11.76
N LEU A 149 -7.86 -17.41 -11.90
CA LEU A 149 -8.76 -17.66 -10.78
C LEU A 149 -8.59 -19.05 -10.18
N PHE A 150 -8.42 -20.08 -11.02
CA PHE A 150 -8.14 -21.43 -10.53
C PHE A 150 -6.82 -21.50 -9.74
N MET A 151 -5.79 -20.80 -10.19
CA MET A 151 -4.50 -20.70 -9.50
C MET A 151 -4.49 -19.67 -8.35
N ALA A 152 -5.66 -19.14 -7.94
CA ALA A 152 -5.81 -18.06 -6.96
C ALA A 152 -5.04 -16.76 -7.29
N ARG A 153 -4.69 -16.54 -8.57
CA ARG A 153 -4.02 -15.33 -9.08
C ARG A 153 -5.03 -14.35 -9.66
N VAL A 154 -4.67 -13.06 -9.63
CA VAL A 154 -5.50 -11.98 -10.20
C VAL A 154 -5.43 -12.02 -11.74
N PRO A 155 -6.57 -12.03 -12.46
CA PRO A 155 -6.60 -11.91 -13.92
C PRO A 155 -5.90 -10.64 -14.43
N ALA A 156 -5.19 -10.74 -15.56
CA ALA A 156 -4.39 -9.63 -16.08
C ALA A 156 -5.24 -8.39 -16.42
N SER A 157 -6.46 -8.61 -16.92
CA SER A 157 -7.42 -7.55 -17.23
C SER A 157 -7.81 -6.71 -16.00
N TRP A 158 -7.88 -7.33 -14.82
CA TRP A 158 -8.24 -6.67 -13.57
C TRP A 158 -7.07 -5.85 -13.01
N THR A 159 -5.86 -6.41 -13.03
CA THR A 159 -4.64 -5.70 -12.62
C THR A 159 -4.38 -4.50 -13.54
N LYS A 160 -4.59 -4.65 -14.86
CA LYS A 160 -4.39 -3.57 -15.84
C LYS A 160 -5.27 -2.34 -15.56
N VAL A 161 -6.55 -2.54 -15.23
CA VAL A 161 -7.47 -1.44 -14.97
C VAL A 161 -7.32 -0.85 -13.56
N SER A 162 -7.07 -1.69 -12.56
CA SER A 162 -6.92 -1.22 -11.17
C SER A 162 -5.55 -0.60 -10.92
N GLN A 163 -4.51 -1.08 -11.61
CA GLN A 163 -3.08 -0.85 -11.30
C GLN A 163 -2.73 -1.25 -9.86
N LEU A 164 -3.38 -2.31 -9.36
CA LEU A 164 -3.15 -2.86 -8.03
C LEU A 164 -2.57 -4.26 -8.15
N ASP A 165 -1.40 -4.44 -7.56
CA ASP A 165 -0.80 -5.76 -7.35
C ASP A 165 -1.33 -6.36 -6.04
N ALA A 166 -1.53 -7.68 -6.01
CA ALA A 166 -1.88 -8.42 -4.82
C ALA A 166 -1.38 -9.87 -4.93
N PRO A 167 -1.07 -10.53 -3.81
CA PRO A 167 -0.53 -11.89 -3.79
C PRO A 167 -1.53 -12.94 -4.31
N ASN A 168 -2.84 -12.69 -4.13
CA ASN A 168 -3.89 -13.57 -4.59
C ASN A 168 -5.21 -12.81 -4.84
N THR A 169 -6.13 -13.45 -5.54
CA THR A 169 -7.45 -12.90 -5.88
C THR A 169 -8.28 -12.52 -4.66
N GLY A 170 -8.18 -13.27 -3.56
CA GLY A 170 -8.93 -12.97 -2.32
C GLY A 170 -8.50 -11.66 -1.68
N VAL A 171 -7.19 -11.44 -1.57
CA VAL A 171 -6.60 -10.18 -1.06
C VAL A 171 -6.93 -9.02 -1.99
N TRP A 172 -6.80 -9.22 -3.31
CA TRP A 172 -7.15 -8.20 -4.30
C TRP A 172 -8.61 -7.79 -4.19
N PHE A 173 -9.52 -8.77 -4.13
CA PHE A 173 -10.96 -8.52 -4.06
C PHE A 173 -11.36 -7.82 -2.77
N THR A 174 -10.79 -8.25 -1.64
CA THR A 174 -11.00 -7.60 -0.34
C THR A 174 -10.57 -6.13 -0.38
N ASN A 175 -9.42 -5.84 -1.01
CA ASN A 175 -8.96 -4.46 -1.21
C ASN A 175 -9.98 -3.65 -2.03
N ILE A 176 -10.52 -4.18 -3.13
CA ILE A 176 -11.53 -3.48 -3.93
C ILE A 176 -12.82 -3.20 -3.13
N VAL A 177 -13.29 -4.18 -2.35
CA VAL A 177 -14.48 -4.02 -1.51
C VAL A 177 -14.26 -2.95 -0.44
N GLN A 178 -13.11 -2.96 0.25
CA GLN A 178 -12.79 -1.95 1.28
C GLN A 178 -12.62 -0.54 0.70
N ARG A 179 -12.08 -0.41 -0.52
CA ARG A 179 -12.03 0.87 -1.25
C ARG A 179 -13.43 1.38 -1.55
N ALA A 180 -14.31 0.50 -2.04
CA ALA A 180 -15.70 0.84 -2.32
C ALA A 180 -16.43 1.26 -1.05
N ASP A 181 -16.18 0.60 0.08
CA ASP A 181 -16.76 0.96 1.37
C ASP A 181 -16.33 2.35 1.82
N GLN A 182 -15.02 2.67 1.78
CA GLN A 182 -14.52 4.00 2.11
C GLN A 182 -15.15 5.10 1.23
N LEU A 183 -15.13 4.92 -0.10
CA LEU A 183 -15.63 5.94 -1.03
C LEU A 183 -17.15 6.09 -0.95
N THR A 184 -17.89 4.98 -0.84
CA THR A 184 -19.36 5.01 -0.69
C THR A 184 -19.77 5.63 0.62
N SER A 185 -19.12 5.25 1.73
CA SER A 185 -19.38 5.85 3.04
C SER A 185 -19.10 7.36 3.02
N TRP A 186 -18.03 7.81 2.36
CA TRP A 186 -17.76 9.23 2.20
C TRP A 186 -18.85 9.95 1.37
N LEU A 187 -19.32 9.36 0.26
CA LEU A 187 -20.41 9.93 -0.55
C LEU A 187 -21.73 10.06 0.24
N VAL A 188 -22.06 9.05 1.04
CA VAL A 188 -23.36 8.96 1.71
C VAL A 188 -23.37 9.69 3.05
N GLN A 189 -22.38 9.42 3.91
CA GLN A 189 -22.34 9.88 5.30
C GLN A 189 -21.55 11.17 5.49
N GLY A 190 -20.74 11.56 4.50
CA GLY A 190 -19.88 12.74 4.58
C GLY A 190 -18.43 12.42 4.89
N ARG A 191 -17.63 13.48 5.05
CA ARG A 191 -16.17 13.38 5.22
C ARG A 191 -15.82 12.53 6.46
N PRO A 192 -15.08 11.44 6.32
CA PRO A 192 -14.67 10.62 7.46
C PRO A 192 -13.65 11.38 8.33
N ALA A 193 -13.59 11.04 9.62
CA ALA A 193 -12.62 11.62 10.55
C ALA A 193 -11.17 11.23 10.21
N THR A 194 -10.98 10.01 9.69
CA THR A 194 -9.70 9.44 9.28
C THR A 194 -9.86 8.73 7.94
N PHE A 195 -8.84 8.77 7.09
CA PHE A 195 -8.82 8.09 5.80
C PHE A 195 -7.86 6.90 5.79
N TRP A 196 -8.24 5.81 5.14
CA TRP A 196 -7.33 4.74 4.79
C TRP A 196 -6.52 5.17 3.56
N LEU A 197 -5.24 5.52 3.73
CA LEU A 197 -4.44 6.12 2.66
C LEU A 197 -4.23 5.16 1.47
N THR A 198 -4.06 3.86 1.74
CA THR A 198 -4.05 2.84 0.68
C THR A 198 -5.34 2.85 -0.12
N GLY A 199 -6.48 3.23 0.48
CA GLY A 199 -7.82 3.12 -0.09
C GLY A 199 -8.02 3.98 -1.34
N PHE A 200 -7.12 4.93 -1.60
CA PHE A 200 -7.10 5.70 -2.82
C PHE A 200 -6.25 5.03 -3.91
N PHE A 201 -6.72 5.09 -5.15
CA PHE A 201 -5.94 4.70 -6.32
C PHE A 201 -4.83 5.73 -6.61
N ASN A 202 -5.09 7.01 -6.34
CA ASN A 202 -4.13 8.11 -6.46
C ASN A 202 -3.92 8.86 -5.12
N PRO A 203 -3.17 8.26 -4.17
CA PRO A 203 -2.89 8.91 -2.88
C PRO A 203 -2.12 10.23 -3.02
N GLN A 204 -1.28 10.38 -4.06
CA GLN A 204 -0.56 11.64 -4.31
C GLN A 204 -1.52 12.76 -4.71
N GLY A 205 -2.48 12.47 -5.61
CA GLY A 205 -3.54 13.41 -5.96
C GLY A 205 -4.37 13.83 -4.75
N PHE A 206 -4.67 12.90 -3.85
CA PHE A 206 -5.34 13.19 -2.58
C PHE A 206 -4.53 14.15 -1.71
N LEU A 207 -3.22 13.91 -1.53
CA LEU A 207 -2.35 14.80 -0.74
C LEU A 207 -2.25 16.21 -1.34
N THR A 208 -2.24 16.33 -2.67
CA THR A 208 -2.30 17.64 -3.35
C THR A 208 -3.63 18.33 -3.09
N ALA A 209 -4.75 17.61 -3.18
CA ALA A 209 -6.07 18.17 -2.87
C ALA A 209 -6.17 18.59 -1.38
N ASN A 210 -5.56 17.84 -0.46
CA ASN A 210 -5.44 18.22 0.94
C ASN A 210 -4.67 19.54 1.09
N ARG A 211 -3.49 19.68 0.46
CA ARG A 211 -2.73 20.94 0.44
C ARG A 211 -3.54 22.11 -0.11
N GLN A 212 -4.30 21.90 -1.20
CA GLN A 212 -5.17 22.93 -1.76
C GLN A 212 -6.25 23.39 -0.78
N GLU A 213 -6.85 22.47 -0.01
CA GLU A 213 -7.80 22.86 1.05
C GLU A 213 -7.14 23.68 2.15
N VAL A 214 -5.92 23.31 2.56
CA VAL A 214 -5.14 24.07 3.54
C VAL A 214 -4.83 25.47 3.02
N CYS A 215 -4.28 25.61 1.81
CA CYS A 215 -4.00 26.91 1.20
C CYS A 215 -5.25 27.80 1.13
N ARG A 216 -6.42 27.23 0.81
CA ARG A 216 -7.69 27.96 0.78
C ARG A 216 -8.11 28.47 2.17
N LYS A 217 -7.80 27.74 3.25
CA LYS A 217 -8.04 28.21 4.63
C LYS A 217 -7.13 29.38 5.00
N HIS A 218 -5.87 29.33 4.57
CA HIS A 218 -4.88 30.39 4.76
C HIS A 218 -4.86 31.44 3.63
N ALA A 219 -5.95 31.58 2.88
CA ALA A 219 -6.00 32.54 1.77
C ALA A 219 -5.78 33.99 2.23
N LYS A 220 -6.17 34.33 3.47
CA LYS A 220 -5.93 35.66 4.06
C LYS A 220 -4.45 35.93 4.36
N GLU A 221 -3.67 34.88 4.52
CA GLU A 221 -2.22 34.92 4.77
C GLU A 221 -1.42 34.78 3.46
N SER A 222 -2.09 34.78 2.31
CA SER A 222 -1.48 34.69 0.98
C SER A 222 -0.62 33.45 0.76
N TRP A 223 -0.98 32.31 1.37
CA TRP A 223 -0.28 31.04 1.12
C TRP A 223 -0.46 30.58 -0.32
N ALA A 224 0.64 30.49 -1.08
CA ALA A 224 0.65 29.90 -2.40
C ALA A 224 0.86 28.38 -2.31
N LEU A 225 0.22 27.61 -3.20
CA LEU A 225 0.34 26.14 -3.19
C LEU A 225 1.79 25.70 -3.35
N ASP A 226 2.57 26.40 -4.18
CA ASP A 226 3.97 26.05 -4.49
C ASP A 226 4.89 26.19 -3.28
N ASP A 227 4.57 27.09 -2.34
CA ASP A 227 5.35 27.32 -1.13
C ASP A 227 4.96 26.37 0.01
N VAL A 228 3.83 25.68 -0.10
CA VAL A 228 3.29 24.79 0.95
C VAL A 228 3.77 23.37 0.72
N ILE A 229 4.43 22.75 1.70
CA ILE A 229 4.82 21.35 1.70
C ILE A 229 3.91 20.52 2.62
N ASN A 230 3.93 19.18 2.47
CA ASN A 230 3.27 18.30 3.42
C ASN A 230 4.06 18.28 4.73
N ALA A 231 3.43 18.72 5.81
CA ALA A 231 3.84 18.48 7.18
C ALA A 231 3.19 17.21 7.68
N SER A 232 3.89 16.42 8.49
CA SER A 232 3.33 15.20 9.06
C SER A 232 3.67 15.05 10.53
N ASP A 233 2.71 14.60 11.33
CA ASP A 233 2.91 14.24 12.73
C ASP A 233 2.18 12.94 13.07
N VAL A 234 2.78 12.11 13.91
CA VAL A 234 2.20 10.82 14.32
C VAL A 234 1.48 11.03 15.64
N LEU A 235 0.16 10.79 15.64
CA LEU A 235 -0.63 10.85 16.85
C LEU A 235 -0.35 9.63 17.73
N ARG A 236 -0.64 9.76 19.03
CA ARG A 236 -0.67 8.61 19.95
C ARG A 236 -1.91 7.75 19.77
N GLN A 237 -2.94 8.30 19.11
CA GLN A 237 -4.25 7.68 18.99
C GLN A 237 -4.27 6.64 17.88
N GLU A 238 -5.01 5.57 18.13
CA GLU A 238 -5.40 4.62 17.10
C GLU A 238 -6.66 5.07 16.37
N LYS A 239 -6.94 4.46 15.22
CA LYS A 239 -8.10 4.80 14.38
C LYS A 239 -9.41 4.81 15.17
N GLU A 240 -9.61 3.83 16.04
CA GLU A 240 -10.84 3.62 16.81
C GLU A 240 -11.08 4.73 17.86
N GLU A 241 -10.02 5.43 18.26
CA GLU A 241 -10.04 6.49 19.26
C GLU A 241 -10.31 7.87 18.65
N VAL A 242 -10.15 8.01 17.32
CA VAL A 242 -10.36 9.27 16.61
C VAL A 242 -11.85 9.45 16.28
N ARG A 243 -12.49 10.41 16.94
CA ARG A 243 -13.93 10.72 16.74
C ARG A 243 -14.18 11.92 15.82
N LYS A 244 -13.24 12.86 15.75
CA LYS A 244 -13.33 14.09 14.94
C LYS A 244 -12.10 14.17 14.04
N GLY A 245 -12.29 14.62 12.80
CA GLY A 245 -11.18 14.97 11.92
C GLY A 245 -10.43 16.22 12.42
N PRO A 246 -9.24 16.49 11.86
CA PRO A 246 -8.45 17.65 12.27
C PRO A 246 -9.11 18.95 11.79
N ASP A 247 -8.81 20.05 12.47
CA ASP A 247 -9.26 21.37 12.02
C ASP A 247 -8.57 21.78 10.70
N GLU A 248 -7.38 21.24 10.43
CA GLU A 248 -6.61 21.44 9.19
C GLU A 248 -5.93 20.14 8.75
N GLY A 249 -5.89 19.89 7.44
CA GLY A 249 -5.30 18.68 6.88
C GLY A 249 -6.21 17.45 6.98
N CYS A 250 -5.59 16.27 7.04
CA CYS A 250 -6.27 14.97 7.12
C CYS A 250 -5.54 14.02 8.06
N TYR A 251 -6.31 13.15 8.73
CA TYR A 251 -5.77 12.00 9.44
C TYR A 251 -5.78 10.77 8.54
N PHE A 252 -4.71 9.98 8.61
CA PHE A 252 -4.55 8.74 7.86
C PHE A 252 -4.29 7.56 8.79
N HIS A 253 -4.82 6.39 8.43
CA HIS A 253 -4.58 5.15 9.14
C HIS A 253 -4.20 4.01 8.18
N GLY A 254 -3.79 2.87 8.75
CA GLY A 254 -3.42 1.68 7.99
C GLY A 254 -2.06 1.81 7.30
N LEU A 255 -1.10 2.43 8.00
CA LEU A 255 0.30 2.52 7.57
C LEU A 255 1.14 1.54 8.40
N TYR A 256 2.19 1.01 7.80
CA TYR A 256 3.08 0.04 8.42
C TYR A 256 4.53 0.48 8.28
N LEU A 257 5.31 0.39 9.35
CA LEU A 257 6.75 0.55 9.34
C LEU A 257 7.42 -0.78 9.00
N GLU A 258 8.33 -0.75 8.02
CA GLU A 258 9.26 -1.84 7.74
C GLU A 258 10.65 -1.46 8.26
N GLY A 259 11.33 -2.39 8.93
CA GLY A 259 12.70 -2.17 9.45
C GLY A 259 12.79 -1.41 10.78
N ALA A 260 11.68 -0.90 11.29
CA ALA A 260 11.55 -0.24 12.58
C ALA A 260 10.13 -0.45 13.16
N LYS A 261 9.92 0.01 14.39
CA LYS A 261 8.59 0.13 15.00
C LYS A 261 8.38 1.53 15.56
N TRP A 262 7.11 1.86 15.83
CA TRP A 262 6.77 3.08 16.55
C TRP A 262 6.63 2.79 18.04
N ASP A 263 7.44 3.45 18.87
CA ASP A 263 7.24 3.46 20.31
C ASP A 263 6.16 4.48 20.67
N LYS A 264 4.97 3.99 21.03
CA LYS A 264 3.82 4.82 21.41
C LYS A 264 4.06 5.61 22.70
N ALA A 265 4.83 5.07 23.65
CA ALA A 265 5.08 5.74 24.92
C ALA A 265 5.97 6.97 24.72
N GLY A 266 7.05 6.81 23.96
CA GLY A 266 7.98 7.87 23.58
C GLY A 266 7.55 8.72 22.39
N ASN A 267 6.52 8.30 21.64
CA ASN A 267 6.10 8.86 20.35
C ASN A 267 7.28 9.05 19.37
N LYS A 268 8.06 7.98 19.16
CA LYS A 268 9.30 8.01 18.38
C LYS A 268 9.59 6.68 17.70
N LEU A 269 10.50 6.68 16.73
CA LEU A 269 11.06 5.48 16.13
C LEU A 269 11.87 4.67 17.14
N ALA A 270 11.67 3.35 17.08
CA ALA A 270 12.42 2.36 17.83
C ALA A 270 12.78 1.17 16.93
N ASP A 271 13.74 0.36 17.38
CA ASP A 271 14.15 -0.83 16.64
C ASP A 271 12.99 -1.86 16.60
N SER A 272 12.84 -2.54 15.46
CA SER A 272 11.78 -3.55 15.29
C SER A 272 12.00 -4.74 16.24
N ASP A 273 10.91 -5.37 16.64
CA ASP A 273 10.97 -6.58 17.44
C ASP A 273 11.47 -7.77 16.60
N PRO A 274 12.17 -8.74 17.21
CA PRO A 274 12.61 -9.95 16.51
C PRO A 274 11.42 -10.66 15.86
N LYS A 275 11.57 -11.05 14.60
CA LYS A 275 10.55 -11.75 13.77
C LYS A 275 9.31 -10.90 13.42
N VAL A 276 9.27 -9.62 13.80
CA VAL A 276 8.25 -8.66 13.37
C VAL A 276 8.75 -7.88 12.15
N LEU A 277 8.25 -8.23 10.97
CA LEU A 277 8.69 -7.63 9.70
C LEU A 277 8.08 -6.23 9.49
N PHE A 278 6.80 -6.11 9.84
CA PHE A 278 6.00 -4.89 9.69
C PHE A 278 5.35 -4.56 11.02
N ALA A 279 5.45 -3.30 11.45
CA ALA A 279 4.78 -2.80 12.65
C ALA A 279 3.74 -1.74 12.25
N PRO A 280 2.51 -1.75 12.78
CA PRO A 280 1.54 -0.71 12.47
C PRO A 280 2.03 0.64 12.99
N LEU A 281 1.83 1.68 12.19
CA LEU A 281 1.96 3.08 12.61
C LEU A 281 0.58 3.54 13.12
N PRO A 282 0.52 4.26 14.26
CA PRO A 282 -0.70 4.95 14.68
C PRO A 282 -1.19 5.96 13.64
N VAL A 283 -2.28 6.65 13.97
CA VAL A 283 -2.86 7.65 13.07
C VAL A 283 -1.81 8.71 12.72
N LEU A 284 -1.67 8.99 11.43
CA LEU A 284 -0.78 10.02 10.89
C LEU A 284 -1.60 11.25 10.53
N HIS A 285 -1.28 12.40 11.13
CA HIS A 285 -1.75 13.70 10.67
C HIS A 285 -0.88 14.19 9.53
N VAL A 286 -1.52 14.64 8.46
CA VAL A 286 -0.82 15.36 7.38
C VAL A 286 -1.56 16.65 7.09
N THR A 287 -0.83 17.76 7.20
CA THR A 287 -1.33 19.10 6.89
C THR A 287 -0.36 19.85 5.96
N GLY A 288 -0.73 21.06 5.56
CA GLY A 288 0.17 21.95 4.81
C GLY A 288 0.97 22.83 5.77
N GLN A 289 2.26 23.03 5.48
CA GLN A 289 3.06 24.08 6.12
C GLN A 289 3.89 24.79 5.06
N LEU A 290 4.21 26.07 5.27
CA LEU A 290 5.18 26.76 4.42
C LEU A 290 6.54 26.08 4.51
N ALA A 291 7.22 25.97 3.37
CA ALA A 291 8.58 25.45 3.33
C ALA A 291 9.48 26.29 4.25
N PRO A 292 10.24 25.66 5.17
CA PRO A 292 11.07 26.40 6.12
C PRO A 292 12.12 27.25 5.37
N VAL A 293 12.14 28.55 5.65
CA VAL A 293 13.12 29.50 5.11
C VAL A 293 14.38 29.38 5.97
N GLY A 294 15.32 28.54 5.54
CA GLY A 294 16.55 28.25 6.27
C GLY A 294 16.46 26.93 7.04
N GLY A 295 17.31 25.98 6.67
CA GLY A 295 17.29 24.62 7.23
C GLY A 295 17.65 24.61 8.71
N GLY A 296 16.66 24.35 9.57
CA GLY A 296 16.89 24.09 10.99
C GLY A 296 15.83 24.71 11.89
N GLY A 297 14.59 24.22 11.81
CA GLY A 297 13.65 24.41 12.92
C GLY A 297 14.16 23.64 14.13
N GLY A 298 14.27 24.29 15.29
CA GLY A 298 14.72 23.71 16.57
C GLY A 298 13.79 22.64 17.17
N GLY A 299 13.17 21.82 16.32
CA GLY A 299 12.34 20.69 16.69
C GLY A 299 13.16 19.46 17.08
N ALA A 300 12.47 18.46 17.63
CA ALA A 300 13.06 17.16 17.92
C ALA A 300 13.67 16.54 16.64
N PRO A 301 14.76 15.76 16.74
CA PRO A 301 15.35 15.13 15.57
C PRO A 301 14.31 14.26 14.85
N THR A 302 14.19 14.45 13.53
CA THR A 302 13.30 13.64 12.69
C THR A 302 14.09 12.86 11.65
N TYR A 303 13.54 11.71 11.29
CA TYR A 303 13.96 10.91 10.15
C TYR A 303 12.94 11.09 9.04
N LYS A 304 13.41 11.53 7.86
CA LYS A 304 12.60 11.66 6.66
C LYS A 304 12.36 10.28 6.04
N CYS A 305 11.32 9.62 6.50
CA CYS A 305 10.96 8.26 6.12
C CYS A 305 10.20 8.23 4.78
N PRO A 306 10.65 7.48 3.77
CA PRO A 306 9.91 7.37 2.52
C PRO A 306 8.64 6.50 2.69
N CYS A 307 7.50 6.96 2.20
CA CYS A 307 6.25 6.19 2.19
C CYS A 307 5.95 5.62 0.80
N TYR A 308 5.69 4.31 0.72
CA TYR A 308 5.40 3.57 -0.51
C TYR A 308 4.03 2.87 -0.47
N LYS A 309 3.45 2.63 -1.64
CA LYS A 309 2.18 1.90 -1.78
C LYS A 309 2.27 0.45 -1.29
N ASN A 310 3.36 -0.23 -1.62
CA ASN A 310 3.59 -1.64 -1.32
C ASN A 310 5.11 -1.90 -1.10
N PRO A 311 5.51 -3.12 -0.68
CA PRO A 311 6.91 -3.44 -0.43
C PRO A 311 7.84 -3.32 -1.66
N LYS A 312 7.31 -3.20 -2.89
CA LYS A 312 8.12 -2.93 -4.09
C LYS A 312 8.47 -1.43 -4.15
N ARG A 313 9.59 -1.07 -3.53
CA ARG A 313 10.07 0.32 -3.36
C ARG A 313 10.63 0.96 -4.65
N THR A 314 9.81 1.05 -5.69
CA THR A 314 10.13 1.74 -6.95
C THR A 314 9.59 3.17 -6.95
N GLY A 315 10.10 4.04 -7.84
CA GLY A 315 9.60 5.41 -7.99
C GLY A 315 8.10 5.49 -8.30
N LEU A 316 7.55 4.49 -8.99
CA LEU A 316 6.12 4.39 -9.30
C LEU A 316 5.24 4.15 -8.06
N ASN A 317 5.81 3.55 -7.01
CA ASN A 317 5.11 3.23 -5.78
C ASN A 317 5.40 4.24 -4.66
N PHE A 318 6.31 5.19 -4.87
CA PHE A 318 6.57 6.26 -3.91
C PHE A 318 5.37 7.20 -3.81
N ILE A 319 4.98 7.56 -2.59
CA ILE A 319 3.87 8.48 -2.33
C ILE A 319 4.43 9.84 -1.92
N PHE A 320 5.04 9.92 -0.74
CA PHE A 320 5.60 11.14 -0.16
C PHE A 320 6.56 10.79 1.00
N PRO A 321 7.45 11.71 1.42
CA PRO A 321 8.22 11.53 2.64
C PRO A 321 7.39 11.93 3.87
N VAL A 322 7.54 11.17 4.96
CA VAL A 322 6.93 11.41 6.27
C VAL A 322 8.03 11.69 7.28
N GLU A 323 7.89 12.77 8.04
CA GLU A 323 8.81 13.10 9.11
C GLU A 323 8.46 12.30 10.37
N LEU A 324 9.36 11.41 10.77
CA LEU A 324 9.19 10.54 11.92
C LEU A 324 10.16 10.94 13.02
N ARG A 325 9.64 11.24 14.22
CA ARG A 325 10.47 11.57 15.38
C ARG A 325 11.43 10.44 15.74
N THR A 326 12.67 10.78 16.07
CA THR A 326 13.73 9.85 16.49
C THR A 326 14.65 10.51 17.51
N GLU A 327 15.28 9.72 18.37
CA GLU A 327 16.41 10.16 19.20
C GLU A 327 17.76 9.67 18.66
N GLU A 328 17.72 8.68 17.78
CA GLU A 328 18.87 8.12 17.09
C GLU A 328 19.22 8.93 15.84
N ALA A 329 20.49 8.88 15.43
CA ALA A 329 20.95 9.54 14.21
C ALA A 329 20.18 9.03 12.97
N PRO A 330 19.73 9.90 12.05
CA PRO A 330 19.01 9.50 10.84
C PRO A 330 19.75 8.44 9.98
N SER A 331 21.09 8.45 10.00
CA SER A 331 21.92 7.46 9.30
C SER A 331 21.63 6.02 9.72
N LYS A 332 21.28 5.77 11.00
CA LYS A 332 20.87 4.44 11.49
C LYS A 332 19.66 3.93 10.72
N TRP A 333 18.64 4.76 10.56
CA TRP A 333 17.38 4.38 9.91
C TRP A 333 17.53 4.25 8.39
N ILE A 334 18.40 5.08 7.79
CA ILE A 334 18.79 4.95 6.38
C ILE A 334 19.44 3.58 6.15
N LEU A 335 20.43 3.19 6.97
CA LEU A 335 21.11 1.91 6.84
C LEU A 335 20.17 0.72 7.10
N ARG A 336 19.22 0.85 8.02
CA ARG A 336 18.18 -0.15 8.26
C ARG A 336 17.15 -0.24 7.12
N GLY A 337 17.18 0.69 6.17
CA GLY A 337 16.22 0.77 5.09
C GLY A 337 14.80 0.97 5.62
N VAL A 338 14.62 1.80 6.65
CA VAL A 338 13.29 2.07 7.21
C VAL A 338 12.41 2.75 6.17
N CYS A 339 11.18 2.26 6.02
CA CYS A 339 10.18 2.91 5.20
C CYS A 339 8.79 2.75 5.81
N LEU A 340 7.86 3.59 5.33
CA LEU A 340 6.44 3.38 5.52
C LEU A 340 5.84 2.70 4.31
N LEU A 341 4.93 1.78 4.58
CA LEU A 341 4.18 1.04 3.59
C LEU A 341 2.70 1.24 3.85
N THR A 342 1.94 1.47 2.79
CA THR A 342 0.49 1.52 2.91
C THR A 342 -0.09 0.09 2.95
N SER A 343 0.51 -0.87 2.22
CA SER A 343 0.16 -2.29 2.31
C SER A 343 1.39 -3.15 2.58
N THR A 344 1.21 -4.22 3.35
CA THR A 344 2.21 -5.27 3.60
C THR A 344 2.15 -6.40 2.57
N ASP A 345 1.11 -6.42 1.74
CA ASP A 345 0.92 -7.45 0.71
C ASP A 345 1.88 -7.19 -0.46
N SER A 346 2.59 -8.23 -0.90
CA SER A 346 3.63 -8.16 -1.95
C SER A 346 3.32 -8.97 -3.19
#